data_AF-A0A2P6WHN1-F1
#
_entry.id   AF-A0A2P6WHN1-F1
#
_cell.length_a   1.000
_cell.length_b   1.000
_cell.length_c   1.000
_cell.angle_alpha   90.00
_cell.angle_beta   90.00
_cell.angle_gamma   90.00
#
_symmetry.space_group_name_H-M   'P 1'
#
loop_
_entity.id
_entity.type
_entity.pdbx_description
1 polymer ?
#
loop_
_entity_poly.entity_id
_entity_poly.type
_entity_poly.pdbx_seq_one_letter_code
_entity_poly.pdbx_strand_id
1 'polypeptide(L)'
;MLLLERLMPCLSRAIRLLAVIAVFLTCTSCSDFWVSNNSIASLTVTPTTMLLKKGETANFTASTTTVGGTTADVTSTATWSTTPASSTVVSVSSGAVTANAAGTVTVNATSGGVTGSATILAAASSLPGTISISSNASSTTVVPGATFKVTASGLVDGTSTDLSSYVTWTSSSTSVATVDANGNVTVLGTANVLSTFTITATANLASTTISGDSSTFTVTI
;
A
#
# COMPACT_ATOMS: atom_id res chain seq x y z
N MET A 1 -47.42 61.93 9.82
CA MET A 1 -46.59 61.20 10.80
C MET A 1 -47.09 59.75 10.93
N LEU A 2 -47.19 59.00 9.82
CA LEU A 2 -47.70 57.60 9.80
C LEU A 2 -46.89 56.69 8.85
N LEU A 3 -45.98 57.27 8.05
CA LEU A 3 -45.09 56.51 7.15
C LEU A 3 -43.81 56.02 7.85
N LEU A 4 -43.38 56.66 8.94
CA LEU A 4 -42.10 56.35 9.60
C LEU A 4 -42.15 55.10 10.50
N GLU A 5 -43.30 54.78 11.09
CA GLU A 5 -43.43 53.64 12.02
C GLU A 5 -43.50 52.26 11.32
N ARG A 6 -43.86 52.22 10.04
CA ARG A 6 -43.91 50.96 9.27
C ARG A 6 -42.57 50.55 8.63
N LEU A 7 -41.58 51.44 8.63
CA LEU A 7 -40.25 51.18 8.07
C LEU A 7 -39.28 50.55 9.08
N MET A 8 -39.49 50.78 10.38
CA MET A 8 -38.57 50.35 11.44
C MET A 8 -38.45 48.81 11.61
N PRO A 9 -39.52 48.00 11.47
CA PRO A 9 -39.41 46.53 11.58
C PRO A 9 -38.66 45.90 10.40
N CYS A 10 -38.83 46.46 9.18
CA CYS A 10 -38.11 46.03 7.99
C CYS A 10 -36.62 46.38 8.06
N LEU A 11 -36.29 47.57 8.56
CA LEU A 11 -34.90 47.99 8.75
C LEU A 11 -34.17 47.13 9.80
N SER A 12 -34.84 46.77 10.90
CA SER A 12 -34.27 45.88 11.93
C SER A 12 -34.02 44.45 11.41
N ARG A 13 -34.93 43.90 10.60
CA ARG A 13 -34.75 42.57 9.96
C ARG A 13 -33.63 42.60 8.91
N ALA A 14 -33.53 43.67 8.13
CA ALA A 14 -32.45 43.86 7.17
C ALA A 14 -31.08 43.97 7.86
N ILE A 15 -30.98 44.73 8.97
CA ILE A 15 -29.75 44.85 9.78
C ILE A 15 -29.35 43.51 10.39
N ARG A 16 -30.30 42.71 10.89
CA ARG A 16 -30.03 41.36 11.41
C ARG A 16 -29.55 40.39 10.30
N LEU A 17 -30.11 40.48 9.10
CA LEU A 17 -29.70 39.67 7.96
C LEU A 17 -28.30 40.06 7.46
N LEU A 18 -28.01 41.37 7.40
CA LEU A 18 -26.67 41.91 7.07
C LEU A 18 -25.62 41.49 8.09
N ALA A 19 -25.95 41.43 9.38
CA ALA A 19 -25.03 40.97 10.42
C ALA A 19 -24.70 39.47 10.30
N VAL A 20 -25.68 38.62 9.95
CA VAL A 20 -25.45 37.18 9.74
C VAL A 20 -24.63 36.91 8.48
N ILE A 21 -24.88 37.66 7.40
CA ILE A 21 -24.08 37.59 6.17
C ILE A 21 -22.65 38.08 6.42
N ALA A 22 -22.47 39.15 7.20
CA ALA A 22 -21.14 39.63 7.58
C ALA A 22 -20.36 38.61 8.43
N VAL A 23 -21.02 37.90 9.35
CA VAL A 23 -20.38 36.82 10.14
C VAL A 23 -19.98 35.63 9.26
N PHE A 24 -20.76 35.29 8.24
CA PHE A 24 -20.39 34.30 7.23
C PHE A 24 -19.22 34.78 6.34
N LEU A 25 -19.14 36.08 6.02
CA LEU A 25 -18.05 36.66 5.24
C LEU A 25 -16.76 36.92 6.05
N THR A 26 -16.82 36.97 7.38
CA THR A 26 -15.62 37.13 8.23
C THR A 26 -14.97 35.80 8.63
N CYS A 27 -15.61 34.67 8.33
CA CYS A 27 -15.04 33.33 8.59
C CYS A 27 -14.26 32.77 7.38
N THR A 28 -14.24 33.48 6.25
CA THR A 28 -13.51 33.07 5.03
C THR A 28 -12.03 33.47 5.05
N SER A 29 -11.57 34.22 6.06
CA SER A 29 -10.16 34.61 6.22
C SER A 29 -9.31 33.57 6.96
N CYS A 30 -9.90 32.44 7.37
CA CYS A 30 -9.11 31.32 7.85
C CYS A 30 -8.56 30.57 6.63
N SER A 31 -7.30 30.87 6.27
CA SER A 31 -6.58 30.24 5.16
C SER A 31 -6.41 28.72 5.30
N ASP A 32 -6.84 28.14 6.42
CA ASP A 32 -6.73 26.71 6.73
C ASP A 32 -8.02 25.91 6.46
N PHE A 33 -9.07 26.52 5.90
CA PHE A 33 -10.34 25.81 5.66
C PHE A 33 -10.41 25.04 4.32
N TRP A 34 -9.50 25.31 3.38
CA TRP A 34 -9.43 24.57 2.11
C TRP A 34 -8.10 23.82 2.02
N VAL A 35 -8.16 22.48 2.04
CA VAL A 35 -7.00 21.65 1.69
C VAL A 35 -6.60 22.00 0.25
N SER A 36 -5.40 22.57 0.08
CA SER A 36 -4.92 22.91 -1.26
C SER A 36 -4.77 21.61 -2.07
N ASN A 37 -5.23 21.59 -3.33
CA ASN A 37 -5.07 20.39 -4.18
C ASN A 37 -3.61 19.96 -4.39
N ASN A 38 -2.65 20.84 -4.07
CA ASN A 38 -1.21 20.58 -4.14
C ASN A 38 -0.62 19.95 -2.86
N SER A 39 -1.39 19.78 -1.79
CA SER A 39 -0.89 19.06 -0.61
C SER A 39 -0.73 17.58 -0.92
N ILE A 40 0.33 16.97 -0.39
CA ILE A 40 0.61 15.54 -0.54
C ILE A 40 -0.44 14.73 0.23
N ALA A 41 -1.12 13.82 -0.45
CA ALA A 41 -2.10 12.92 0.13
C ALA A 41 -1.49 11.56 0.52
N SER A 42 -0.58 11.03 -0.31
CA SER A 42 0.10 9.76 -0.06
C SER A 42 1.51 9.73 -0.65
N LEU A 43 2.34 8.83 -0.13
CA LEU A 43 3.65 8.51 -0.67
C LEU A 43 3.77 7.00 -0.79
N THR A 44 4.11 6.51 -1.99
CA THR A 44 4.30 5.10 -2.29
C THR A 44 5.76 4.84 -2.61
N VAL A 45 6.33 3.79 -2.01
CA VAL A 45 7.67 3.29 -2.34
C VAL A 45 7.53 2.01 -3.17
N THR A 46 8.15 1.98 -4.33
CA THR A 46 8.11 0.84 -5.26
C THR A 46 9.52 0.32 -5.55
N PRO A 47 9.78 -0.99 -5.43
CA PRO A 47 8.85 -2.03 -4.98
C PRO A 47 8.54 -1.95 -3.47
N THR A 48 7.39 -2.48 -3.05
CA THR A 48 6.98 -2.52 -1.63
C THR A 48 7.70 -3.58 -0.82
N THR A 49 8.19 -4.63 -1.49
CA THR A 49 8.94 -5.73 -0.89
C THR A 49 10.09 -6.14 -1.77
N MET A 50 11.19 -6.59 -1.15
CA MET A 50 12.36 -7.07 -1.88
C MET A 50 13.18 -8.09 -1.09
N LEU A 51 13.72 -9.05 -1.82
CA LEU A 51 14.73 -10.00 -1.34
C LEU A 51 16.10 -9.59 -1.90
N LEU A 52 17.07 -9.40 -1.04
CA LEU A 52 18.44 -9.05 -1.43
C LEU A 52 19.43 -10.04 -0.84
N LYS A 53 20.48 -10.37 -1.59
CA LYS A 53 21.66 -11.02 -1.02
C LYS A 53 22.66 -9.97 -0.56
N LYS A 54 23.42 -10.26 0.48
CA LYS A 54 24.53 -9.40 0.93
C LYS A 54 25.42 -8.98 -0.24
N GLY A 55 25.64 -7.67 -0.37
CA GLY A 55 26.40 -7.03 -1.45
C GLY A 55 25.55 -6.58 -2.63
N GLU A 56 24.31 -7.06 -2.76
CA GLU A 56 23.40 -6.61 -3.82
C GLU A 56 22.82 -5.24 -3.50
N THR A 57 22.60 -4.48 -4.57
CA THR A 57 21.95 -3.17 -4.54
C THR A 57 20.74 -3.19 -5.46
N ALA A 58 19.65 -2.58 -5.01
CA ALA A 58 18.47 -2.38 -5.81
C ALA A 58 17.93 -0.96 -5.64
N ASN A 59 17.25 -0.48 -6.68
CA ASN A 59 16.72 0.87 -6.71
C ASN A 59 15.23 0.84 -6.36
N PHE A 60 14.87 1.69 -5.41
CA PHE A 60 13.51 1.99 -5.01
C PHE A 60 13.14 3.38 -5.49
N THR A 61 11.88 3.53 -5.89
CA THR A 61 11.31 4.81 -6.31
C THR A 61 10.31 5.27 -5.27
N ALA A 62 10.33 6.56 -4.94
CA ALA A 62 9.35 7.19 -4.05
C ALA A 62 8.49 8.16 -4.86
N SER A 63 7.18 7.91 -4.92
CA SER A 63 6.23 8.73 -5.66
C SER A 63 5.15 9.27 -4.74
N THR A 64 4.94 10.58 -4.76
CA THR A 64 3.88 11.25 -4.00
C THR A 64 2.66 11.44 -4.86
N THR A 65 1.47 11.24 -4.30
CA THR A 65 0.19 11.61 -4.93
C THR A 65 -0.42 12.76 -4.12
N THR A 66 -0.75 13.84 -4.80
CA THR A 66 -1.43 15.00 -4.19
C THR A 66 -2.93 14.76 -4.03
N VAL A 67 -3.61 15.60 -3.25
CA VAL A 67 -5.08 15.53 -3.08
C VAL A 67 -5.81 15.72 -4.40
N GLY A 68 -5.26 16.53 -5.31
CA GLY A 68 -5.77 16.66 -6.69
C GLY A 68 -5.46 15.48 -7.62
N GLY A 69 -4.84 14.40 -7.12
CA GLY A 69 -4.53 13.18 -7.87
C GLY A 69 -3.27 13.25 -8.74
N THR A 70 -2.52 14.35 -8.70
CA THR A 70 -1.27 14.48 -9.46
C THR A 70 -0.14 13.72 -8.76
N THR A 71 0.58 12.89 -9.51
CA THR A 71 1.74 12.11 -9.03
C THR A 71 3.06 12.81 -9.36
N ALA A 72 4.04 12.74 -8.46
CA ALA A 72 5.39 13.25 -8.69
C ALA A 72 6.45 12.30 -8.11
N ASP A 73 7.53 12.08 -8.86
CA ASP A 73 8.71 11.36 -8.38
C ASP A 73 9.52 12.26 -7.43
N VAL A 74 9.71 11.78 -6.20
CA VAL A 74 10.47 12.45 -5.14
C VAL A 74 11.65 11.59 -4.69
N THR A 75 12.07 10.60 -5.46
CA THR A 75 13.12 9.64 -5.07
C THR A 75 14.42 10.32 -4.62
N SER A 76 14.86 11.36 -5.33
CA SER A 76 16.08 12.11 -5.01
C SER A 76 15.90 13.20 -3.96
N THR A 77 14.67 13.64 -3.70
CA THR A 77 14.35 14.75 -2.79
C THR A 77 13.74 14.30 -1.47
N ALA A 78 13.25 13.06 -1.40
CA ALA A 78 12.70 12.45 -0.20
C ALA A 78 13.80 12.17 0.83
N THR A 79 13.42 12.26 2.10
CA THR A 79 14.28 11.82 3.20
C THR A 79 14.15 10.32 3.36
N TRP A 80 15.22 9.58 3.06
CA TRP A 80 15.28 8.13 3.22
C TRP A 80 15.81 7.73 4.60
N SER A 81 15.20 6.73 5.20
CA SER A 81 15.60 6.19 6.50
C SER A 81 15.31 4.70 6.61
N THR A 82 15.84 4.06 7.65
CA THR A 82 15.62 2.64 7.95
C THR A 82 14.91 2.46 9.29
N THR A 83 14.18 1.36 9.44
CA THR A 83 13.59 0.92 10.70
C THR A 83 13.98 -0.54 10.93
N PRO A 84 14.70 -0.85 12.03
CA PRO A 84 15.21 0.06 13.06
C PRO A 84 16.18 1.14 12.52
N ALA A 85 16.20 2.31 13.17
CA ALA A 85 17.08 3.41 12.78
C ALA A 85 18.56 2.98 12.83
N SER A 86 19.35 3.44 11.85
CA SER A 86 20.77 3.09 11.72
C SER A 86 21.05 1.59 11.66
N SER A 87 20.11 0.81 11.11
CA SER A 87 20.30 -0.62 10.88
C SER A 87 21.56 -0.89 10.06
N THR A 88 22.39 -1.83 10.51
CA THR A 88 23.56 -2.32 9.78
C THR A 88 23.19 -3.33 8.68
N VAL A 89 21.90 -3.68 8.55
CA VAL A 89 21.39 -4.66 7.57
C VAL A 89 21.39 -4.07 6.17
N VAL A 90 20.98 -2.80 6.01
CA VAL A 90 20.99 -2.11 4.72
C VAL A 90 21.49 -0.68 4.83
N SER A 91 22.04 -0.16 3.74
CA SER A 91 22.31 1.27 3.55
C SER A 91 21.41 1.79 2.45
N VAL A 92 20.79 2.95 2.67
CA VAL A 92 19.94 3.62 1.70
C VAL A 92 20.47 5.01 1.38
N SER A 93 20.55 5.34 0.09
CA SER A 93 20.87 6.70 -0.38
C SER A 93 20.10 7.00 -1.66
N SER A 94 19.26 8.03 -1.63
CA SER A 94 18.47 8.48 -2.80
C SER A 94 17.74 7.35 -3.53
N GLY A 95 17.11 6.43 -2.77
CA GLY A 95 16.39 5.27 -3.31
C GLY A 95 17.27 4.05 -3.65
N ALA A 96 18.59 4.18 -3.74
CA ALA A 96 19.47 3.02 -3.87
C ALA A 96 19.64 2.34 -2.50
N VAL A 97 19.23 1.07 -2.40
CA VAL A 97 19.33 0.27 -1.18
C VAL A 97 20.29 -0.89 -1.39
N THR A 98 21.31 -0.98 -0.54
CA THR A 98 22.32 -2.04 -0.56
C THR A 98 22.21 -2.91 0.69
N ALA A 99 22.20 -4.23 0.52
CA ALA A 99 22.21 -5.19 1.62
C ALA A 99 23.64 -5.40 2.15
N ASN A 100 23.85 -5.15 3.43
CA ASN A 100 25.14 -5.19 4.10
C ASN A 100 25.29 -6.40 5.04
N ALA A 101 24.19 -6.84 5.65
CA ALA A 101 24.13 -8.00 6.53
C ALA A 101 22.78 -8.71 6.39
N ALA A 102 22.68 -9.94 6.88
CA ALA A 102 21.42 -10.66 6.89
C ALA A 102 20.44 -10.07 7.91
N GLY A 103 19.15 -10.09 7.59
CA GLY A 103 18.09 -9.62 8.46
C GLY A 103 16.96 -8.95 7.71
N THR A 104 15.94 -8.56 8.46
CA THR A 104 14.80 -7.79 7.95
C THR A 104 14.91 -6.33 8.34
N VAL A 105 14.59 -5.44 7.41
CA VAL A 105 14.58 -4.00 7.64
C VAL A 105 13.52 -3.34 6.78
N THR A 106 12.87 -2.31 7.33
CA THR A 106 11.96 -1.46 6.57
C THR A 106 12.72 -0.21 6.15
N VAL A 107 12.63 0.12 4.87
CA VAL A 107 13.12 1.38 4.30
C VAL A 107 11.94 2.32 4.15
N ASN A 108 12.11 3.56 4.61
CA ASN A 108 11.08 4.57 4.59
C ASN A 108 11.54 5.77 3.76
N ALA A 109 10.66 6.31 2.94
CA ALA A 109 10.83 7.57 2.24
C ALA A 109 9.80 8.57 2.78
N THR A 110 10.25 9.75 3.19
CA THR A 110 9.37 10.81 3.72
C THR A 110 9.49 12.07 2.87
N SER A 111 8.34 12.63 2.47
CA SER A 111 8.24 13.89 1.75
C SER A 111 7.00 14.66 2.19
N GLY A 112 7.17 15.95 2.49
CA GLY A 112 6.09 16.83 2.98
C GLY A 112 5.33 16.29 4.19
N GLY A 113 6.00 15.56 5.09
CA GLY A 113 5.40 14.97 6.29
C GLY A 113 4.66 13.64 6.08
N VAL A 114 4.60 13.13 4.84
CA VAL A 114 3.99 11.84 4.51
C VAL A 114 5.09 10.81 4.28
N THR A 115 4.90 9.61 4.84
CA THR A 115 5.87 8.51 4.76
C THR A 115 5.29 7.34 3.99
N GLY A 116 6.07 6.81 3.04
CA GLY A 116 5.86 5.52 2.41
C GLY A 116 7.00 4.57 2.77
N SER A 117 6.75 3.27 2.68
CA SER A 117 7.68 2.25 3.17
C SER A 117 7.79 1.05 2.24
N ALA A 118 8.96 0.40 2.27
CA ALA A 118 9.21 -0.90 1.67
C ALA A 118 9.94 -1.82 2.64
N THR A 119 9.64 -3.11 2.59
CA THR A 119 10.23 -4.11 3.51
C THR A 119 11.22 -5.00 2.78
N ILE A 120 12.40 -5.14 3.36
CA ILE A 120 13.53 -5.84 2.74
C ILE A 120 13.94 -7.02 3.63
N LEU A 121 14.08 -8.19 3.02
CA LEU A 121 14.76 -9.33 3.63
C LEU A 121 16.12 -9.50 2.96
N ALA A 122 17.17 -9.27 3.73
CA ALA A 122 18.55 -9.48 3.31
C ALA A 122 19.02 -10.88 3.74
N ALA A 123 19.53 -11.66 2.79
CA ALA A 123 20.15 -12.96 3.01
C ALA A 123 21.68 -12.83 3.09
N ALA A 124 22.33 -13.68 3.86
CA ALA A 124 23.78 -13.68 4.01
C ALA A 124 24.49 -14.24 2.76
N SER A 125 23.93 -15.27 2.14
CA SER A 125 24.61 -16.14 1.18
C SER A 125 23.73 -16.55 -0.01
N SER A 126 22.49 -16.95 0.23
CA SER A 126 21.61 -17.46 -0.84
C SER A 126 20.17 -17.00 -0.70
N LEU A 127 19.58 -16.68 -1.86
CA LEU A 127 18.17 -16.38 -2.03
C LEU A 127 17.43 -17.60 -2.62
N PRO A 128 16.10 -17.67 -2.44
CA PRO A 128 15.29 -18.70 -3.06
C PRO A 128 15.37 -18.65 -4.59
N GLY A 129 15.51 -19.83 -5.22
CA GLY A 129 15.37 -19.98 -6.68
C GLY A 129 13.92 -20.18 -7.13
N THR A 130 13.03 -20.59 -6.21
CA THR A 130 11.58 -20.73 -6.41
C THR A 130 10.86 -20.45 -5.10
N ILE A 131 9.57 -20.17 -5.18
CA ILE A 131 8.67 -20.02 -4.03
C ILE A 131 7.71 -21.21 -4.01
N SER A 132 7.50 -21.83 -2.85
CA SER A 132 6.49 -22.86 -2.66
C SER A 132 5.27 -22.26 -1.98
N ILE A 133 4.10 -22.44 -2.58
CA ILE A 133 2.82 -21.98 -2.03
C ILE A 133 2.13 -23.17 -1.33
N SER A 134 1.66 -22.93 -0.12
CA SER A 134 0.79 -23.86 0.61
C SER A 134 -0.50 -23.17 1.01
N SER A 135 -1.55 -23.94 1.28
CA SER A 135 -2.84 -23.42 1.73
C SER A 135 -3.34 -24.18 2.95
N ASN A 136 -4.10 -23.52 3.82
CA ASN A 136 -4.77 -24.17 4.95
C ASN A 136 -6.17 -24.71 4.59
N ALA A 137 -6.58 -24.60 3.32
CA ALA A 137 -7.83 -25.19 2.86
C ALA A 137 -7.76 -26.72 2.99
N SER A 138 -8.85 -27.35 3.46
CA SER A 138 -8.90 -28.81 3.62
C SER A 138 -8.93 -29.55 2.28
N SER A 139 -9.22 -28.86 1.18
CA SER A 139 -9.29 -29.40 -0.18
C SER A 139 -8.97 -28.32 -1.21
N THR A 140 -8.55 -28.73 -2.42
CA THR A 140 -8.48 -27.87 -3.60
C THR A 140 -9.84 -27.64 -4.24
N THR A 141 -10.88 -28.36 -3.80
CA THR A 141 -12.28 -28.08 -4.11
C THR A 141 -12.90 -27.22 -3.02
N VAL A 142 -13.44 -26.07 -3.41
CA VAL A 142 -13.93 -25.03 -2.48
C VAL A 142 -15.34 -24.61 -2.85
N VAL A 143 -16.15 -24.20 -1.87
CA VAL A 143 -17.51 -23.74 -2.10
C VAL A 143 -17.58 -22.22 -2.28
N PRO A 144 -18.59 -21.67 -2.97
CA PRO A 144 -18.83 -20.23 -3.01
C PRO A 144 -18.91 -19.64 -1.59
N GLY A 145 -18.24 -18.51 -1.36
CA GLY A 145 -18.16 -17.87 -0.05
C GLY A 145 -17.10 -18.45 0.90
N ALA A 146 -16.37 -19.50 0.51
CA ALA A 146 -15.28 -20.04 1.30
C ALA A 146 -14.13 -19.03 1.44
N THR A 147 -13.55 -18.98 2.63
CA THR A 147 -12.34 -18.20 2.93
C THR A 147 -11.25 -19.12 3.46
N PHE A 148 -10.04 -18.95 2.97
CA PHE A 148 -8.87 -19.69 3.43
C PHE A 148 -7.61 -18.83 3.29
N LYS A 149 -6.50 -19.31 3.80
CA LYS A 149 -5.20 -18.62 3.76
C LYS A 149 -4.20 -19.43 2.95
N VAL A 150 -3.46 -18.72 2.11
CA VAL A 150 -2.26 -19.21 1.45
C VAL A 150 -1.01 -18.63 2.12
N THR A 151 0.06 -19.41 2.13
CA THR A 151 1.37 -19.00 2.63
C THR A 151 2.43 -19.31 1.59
N ALA A 152 3.42 -18.42 1.46
CA ALA A 152 4.56 -18.58 0.57
C ALA A 152 5.80 -18.89 1.38
N SER A 153 6.59 -19.86 0.95
CA SER A 153 7.87 -20.22 1.59
C SER A 153 8.97 -20.36 0.55
N GLY A 154 10.22 -20.14 0.95
CA GLY A 154 11.39 -20.30 0.09
C GLY A 154 12.65 -20.57 0.89
N LEU A 155 13.66 -21.14 0.22
CA LEU A 155 14.94 -21.45 0.85
C LEU A 155 15.83 -20.20 0.89
N VAL A 156 16.00 -19.61 2.07
CA VAL A 156 16.91 -18.47 2.32
C VAL A 156 18.06 -18.97 3.18
N ASP A 157 19.31 -18.79 2.73
CA ASP A 157 20.50 -19.27 3.44
C ASP A 157 20.43 -20.75 3.86
N GLY A 158 19.82 -21.58 3.01
CA GLY A 158 19.64 -23.01 3.28
C GLY A 158 18.52 -23.35 4.27
N THR A 159 17.74 -22.36 4.72
CA THR A 159 16.63 -22.55 5.67
C THR A 159 15.29 -22.20 5.02
N SER A 160 14.28 -23.05 5.22
CA SER A 160 12.91 -22.75 4.79
C SER A 160 12.38 -21.56 5.58
N THR A 161 12.07 -20.47 4.88
CA THR A 161 11.65 -19.20 5.45
C THR A 161 10.26 -18.85 4.92
N ASP A 162 9.39 -18.33 5.80
CA ASP A 162 8.10 -17.77 5.39
C ASP A 162 8.33 -16.43 4.67
N LEU A 163 7.86 -16.37 3.42
CA LEU A 163 8.00 -15.24 2.52
C LEU A 163 6.64 -14.58 2.19
N SER A 164 5.57 -14.94 2.91
CA SER A 164 4.20 -14.48 2.63
C SER A 164 4.04 -12.96 2.64
N SER A 165 4.86 -12.25 3.43
CA SER A 165 4.89 -10.78 3.49
C SER A 165 5.87 -10.12 2.51
N TYR A 166 6.60 -10.92 1.72
CA TYR A 166 7.60 -10.45 0.75
C TYR A 166 7.20 -10.73 -0.70
N VAL A 167 6.04 -11.36 -0.90
CA VAL A 167 5.50 -11.68 -2.22
C VAL A 167 4.30 -10.80 -2.54
N THR A 168 4.08 -10.57 -3.82
CA THR A 168 2.81 -10.07 -4.36
C THR A 168 1.92 -11.26 -4.68
N TRP A 169 0.75 -11.30 -4.04
CA TRP A 169 -0.27 -12.31 -4.32
C TRP A 169 -1.15 -11.87 -5.50
N THR A 170 -1.43 -12.79 -6.41
CA THR A 170 -2.33 -12.56 -7.54
C THR A 170 -3.29 -13.73 -7.72
N SER A 171 -4.47 -13.44 -8.25
CA SER A 171 -5.46 -14.43 -8.67
C SER A 171 -5.65 -14.37 -10.17
N SER A 172 -5.66 -15.53 -10.84
CA SER A 172 -5.93 -15.59 -12.29
C SER A 172 -7.37 -15.18 -12.66
N SER A 173 -8.30 -15.27 -11.70
CA SER A 173 -9.73 -15.01 -11.90
C SER A 173 -10.33 -14.25 -10.72
N THR A 174 -10.15 -12.93 -10.67
CA THR A 174 -10.66 -12.07 -9.59
C THR A 174 -12.19 -12.01 -9.50
N SER A 175 -12.90 -12.38 -10.58
CA SER A 175 -14.35 -12.57 -10.59
C SER A 175 -14.81 -13.88 -9.96
N VAL A 176 -13.88 -14.80 -9.65
CA VAL A 176 -14.15 -16.09 -9.00
C VAL A 176 -13.62 -16.06 -7.56
N ALA A 177 -12.37 -15.65 -7.37
CA ALA A 177 -11.76 -15.53 -6.07
C ALA A 177 -10.74 -14.39 -6.02
N THR A 178 -10.72 -13.67 -4.91
CA THR A 178 -9.76 -12.60 -4.64
C THR A 178 -8.77 -13.04 -3.59
N VAL A 179 -7.53 -12.56 -3.66
CA VAL A 179 -6.51 -12.74 -2.62
C VAL A 179 -6.01 -11.38 -2.16
N ASP A 180 -5.90 -11.17 -0.85
CA ASP A 180 -5.35 -9.93 -0.29
C ASP A 180 -3.82 -9.99 -0.12
N ALA A 181 -3.22 -8.86 0.28
CA ALA A 181 -1.76 -8.78 0.50
C ALA A 181 -1.25 -9.67 1.66
N ASN A 182 -2.14 -10.16 2.52
CA ASN A 182 -1.81 -11.08 3.63
C ASN A 182 -1.99 -12.56 3.24
N GLY A 183 -2.32 -12.84 1.98
CA GLY A 183 -2.56 -14.19 1.48
C GLY A 183 -3.94 -14.75 1.88
N ASN A 184 -4.90 -13.92 2.30
CA ASN A 184 -6.26 -14.38 2.56
C ASN A 184 -7.03 -14.46 1.24
N VAL A 185 -7.50 -15.65 0.90
CA VAL A 185 -8.29 -15.93 -0.30
C VAL A 185 -9.77 -15.96 0.07
N THR A 186 -10.58 -15.24 -0.71
CA THR A 186 -12.04 -15.25 -0.61
C THR A 186 -12.62 -15.69 -1.95
N VAL A 187 -13.32 -16.83 -1.95
CA VAL A 187 -14.11 -17.28 -3.10
C VAL A 187 -15.41 -16.50 -3.10
N LEU A 188 -15.71 -15.82 -4.20
CA LEU A 188 -16.93 -15.01 -4.28
C LEU A 188 -18.16 -15.91 -4.21
N GLY A 189 -19.18 -15.49 -3.44
CA GLY A 189 -20.45 -16.23 -3.32
C GLY A 189 -21.20 -16.37 -4.65
N THR A 190 -20.89 -15.52 -5.63
CA THR A 190 -21.42 -15.55 -7.00
C THR A 190 -20.59 -16.40 -7.97
N ALA A 191 -19.56 -17.09 -7.50
CA ALA A 191 -18.71 -17.89 -8.37
C ALA A 191 -19.50 -19.06 -8.98
N ASN A 192 -19.36 -19.26 -10.29
CA ASN A 192 -20.01 -20.38 -10.95
C ASN A 192 -19.38 -21.71 -10.50
N VAL A 193 -20.22 -22.70 -10.26
CA VAL A 193 -19.79 -24.09 -10.01
C VAL A 193 -18.90 -24.55 -11.18
N LEU A 194 -17.82 -25.27 -10.85
CA LEU A 194 -16.74 -25.73 -11.74
C LEU A 194 -15.80 -24.64 -12.26
N SER A 195 -15.93 -23.38 -11.85
CA SER A 195 -14.91 -22.35 -12.15
C SER A 195 -13.59 -22.71 -11.49
N THR A 196 -12.49 -22.46 -12.17
CA THR A 196 -11.15 -22.60 -11.60
C THR A 196 -10.49 -21.25 -11.42
N PHE A 197 -9.64 -21.16 -10.41
CA PHE A 197 -8.77 -20.02 -10.19
C PHE A 197 -7.43 -20.51 -9.67
N THR A 198 -6.40 -19.72 -9.92
CA THR A 198 -5.03 -20.02 -9.53
C THR A 198 -4.50 -18.85 -8.74
N ILE A 199 -3.90 -19.15 -7.59
CA ILE A 199 -3.20 -18.17 -6.77
C ILE A 199 -1.70 -18.30 -7.02
N THR A 200 -1.06 -17.16 -7.29
CA THR A 200 0.36 -17.05 -7.58
C THR A 200 1.01 -16.04 -6.65
N ALA A 201 2.20 -16.36 -6.14
CA ALA A 201 3.04 -15.51 -5.32
C ALA A 201 4.28 -15.10 -6.11
N THR A 202 4.61 -13.80 -6.18
CA THR A 202 5.79 -13.31 -6.90
C THR A 202 6.65 -12.47 -5.97
N ALA A 203 7.93 -12.83 -5.80
CA ALA A 203 8.90 -12.05 -5.02
C ALA A 203 9.83 -11.26 -5.96
N ASN A 204 10.20 -10.04 -5.54
CA ASN A 204 11.19 -9.22 -6.24
C ASN A 204 12.59 -9.49 -5.69
N LEU A 205 13.56 -9.70 -6.59
CA LEU A 205 14.98 -9.73 -6.32
C LEU A 205 15.64 -8.47 -6.94
N ALA A 206 16.92 -8.25 -6.67
CA ALA A 206 17.62 -7.05 -7.17
C ALA A 206 17.54 -6.85 -8.69
N SER A 207 17.56 -7.94 -9.47
CA SER A 207 17.63 -7.91 -10.94
C SER A 207 16.59 -8.79 -11.63
N THR A 208 15.71 -9.44 -10.88
CA THR A 208 14.74 -10.39 -11.42
C THR A 208 13.54 -10.51 -10.48
N THR A 209 12.54 -11.26 -10.91
CA THR A 209 11.44 -11.71 -10.06
C THR A 209 11.41 -13.23 -10.07
N ILE A 210 11.12 -13.83 -8.93
CA ILE A 210 10.81 -15.26 -8.84
C ILE A 210 9.32 -15.42 -8.57
N SER A 211 8.71 -16.40 -9.21
CA SER A 211 7.31 -16.75 -8.98
C SER A 211 7.24 -18.11 -8.32
N GLY A 212 6.22 -18.29 -7.48
CA GLY A 212 5.98 -19.56 -6.82
C GLY A 212 5.19 -20.55 -7.63
N ASP A 213 5.24 -21.79 -7.16
CA ASP A 213 4.37 -22.87 -7.59
C ASP A 213 2.92 -22.43 -7.48
N SER A 214 2.17 -22.49 -8.58
CA SER A 214 0.80 -22.00 -8.65
C SER A 214 -0.16 -22.97 -7.98
N SER A 215 -1.00 -22.49 -7.05
CA SER A 215 -2.04 -23.30 -6.41
C SER A 215 -3.38 -23.12 -7.12
N THR A 216 -3.88 -24.17 -7.78
CA THR A 216 -5.15 -24.15 -8.51
C THR A 216 -6.28 -24.77 -7.68
N PHE A 217 -7.40 -24.05 -7.63
CA PHE A 217 -8.61 -24.45 -6.92
C PHE A 217 -9.79 -24.53 -7.90
N THR A 218 -10.76 -25.37 -7.57
CA THR A 218 -12.00 -25.55 -8.34
C THR A 218 -13.20 -25.30 -7.44
N VAL A 219 -14.16 -24.51 -7.92
CA VAL A 219 -15.40 -24.21 -7.19
C VAL A 219 -16.37 -25.39 -7.33
N THR A 220 -16.93 -25.87 -6.23
CA THR A 220 -17.98 -26.91 -6.18
C THR A 220 -19.14 -26.48 -5.31
N ILE A 221 -20.27 -27.18 -5.42
CA ILE A 221 -21.40 -27.11 -4.49
C ILE A 221 -21.08 -27.80 -3.16
#